data_AF-A0A5B0HKD6-F1
#
_entry.id   AF-A0A5B0HKD6-F1
#
_cell.length_a   1.000
_cell.length_b   1.000
_cell.length_c   1.000
_cell.angle_alpha   90.00
_cell.angle_beta   90.00
_cell.angle_gamma   90.00
#
_symmetry.space_group_name_H-M   'P 1'
#
loop_
_entity.id
_entity.type
_entity.pdbx_description
1 polymer ?
#
loop_
_entity_poly.entity_id
_entity_poly.type
_entity_poly.pdbx_seq_one_letter_code
_entity_poly.pdbx_strand_id
1 'polypeptide(L)'
;MNGVFDLGGTDGLGPVENDHMSEPVFRAEWEKRVFPMFAQSARAGLFNVDQFRHGIEKMDPAEYLLSNYYEHWMHTIEHYAEVAGILDPADLEKRTQYYLENPDAPLPERETDTEIVEFVDWAVTNGFPANRESDKEARFSVGDEVVIGNESPYGHTRRARYIRGHRGVITAAHGTFLYPDTAGNGLGDCPEHLYTVKFTAAELWGPEAADPNGVNYFDVWEPYLTPVPVTQGA
;
A
#
# COMPACT_ATOMS: atom_id res chain seq x y z
N MET A 1 1.70 4.11 -10.65
CA MET A 1 2.89 4.97 -10.61
C MET A 1 4.15 4.13 -10.63
N ASN A 2 5.29 4.71 -11.00
CA ASN A 2 6.59 4.03 -11.02
C ASN A 2 7.53 4.66 -9.98
N GLY A 3 7.10 4.68 -8.72
CA GLY A 3 7.87 5.24 -7.62
C GLY A 3 8.96 4.28 -7.12
N VAL A 4 9.90 4.80 -6.33
CA VAL A 4 11.01 4.01 -5.77
C VAL A 4 10.52 2.96 -4.77
N PHE A 5 9.39 3.18 -4.08
CA PHE A 5 8.79 2.23 -3.13
C PHE A 5 8.53 0.83 -3.71
N ASP A 6 8.35 0.71 -5.03
CA ASP A 6 8.13 -0.55 -5.73
C ASP A 6 9.47 -1.29 -5.93
N LEU A 7 10.04 -1.79 -4.84
CA LEU A 7 11.41 -2.30 -4.80
C LEU A 7 11.58 -3.75 -5.29
N GLY A 8 10.50 -4.42 -5.71
CA GLY A 8 10.55 -5.82 -6.14
C GLY A 8 11.56 -6.04 -7.28
N GLY A 9 12.57 -6.88 -7.04
CA GLY A 9 13.65 -7.15 -7.99
C GLY A 9 14.76 -6.09 -8.08
N THR A 10 14.78 -5.10 -7.18
CA THR A 10 15.83 -4.07 -7.15
C THR A 10 17.08 -4.59 -6.44
N ASP A 11 18.19 -4.68 -7.17
CA ASP A 11 19.50 -5.00 -6.61
C ASP A 11 20.17 -3.80 -5.92
N GLY A 12 21.12 -4.08 -5.03
CA GLY A 12 22.03 -3.06 -4.49
C GLY A 12 21.54 -2.30 -3.25
N LEU A 13 20.43 -2.71 -2.63
CA LEU A 13 19.89 -2.07 -1.42
C LEU A 13 20.64 -2.42 -0.12
N GLY A 14 21.59 -3.36 -0.18
CA GLY A 14 22.35 -3.83 0.98
C GLY A 14 21.74 -5.07 1.65
N PRO A 15 22.40 -5.59 2.70
CA PRO A 15 21.92 -6.75 3.43
C PRO A 15 20.71 -6.42 4.31
N VAL A 16 19.88 -7.42 4.59
CA VAL A 16 18.83 -7.30 5.61
C VAL A 16 19.46 -7.30 7.01
N GLU A 17 19.15 -6.29 7.80
CA GLU A 17 19.50 -6.24 9.23
C GLU A 17 18.54 -7.18 10.01
N ASN A 18 19.06 -8.29 10.54
CA ASN A 18 18.26 -9.39 11.10
C ASN A 18 18.06 -9.33 12.63
N ASP A 19 17.95 -8.15 13.24
CA ASP A 19 17.72 -8.00 14.69
C ASP A 19 16.22 -8.12 15.10
N HIS A 20 15.34 -8.39 14.13
CA HIS A 20 13.87 -8.35 14.30
C HIS A 20 13.30 -9.36 15.33
N MET A 21 14.06 -10.38 15.74
CA MET A 21 13.63 -11.31 16.80
C MET A 21 13.83 -10.73 18.21
N SER A 22 14.51 -9.59 18.36
CA SER A 22 14.81 -8.94 19.64
C SER A 22 14.38 -7.47 19.73
N GLU A 23 13.86 -6.90 18.64
CA GLU A 23 13.48 -5.48 18.60
C GLU A 23 12.17 -5.18 19.37
N PRO A 24 12.06 -3.99 19.99
CA PRO A 24 10.79 -3.55 20.57
C PRO A 24 9.79 -3.18 19.47
N VAL A 25 8.49 -3.43 19.73
CA VAL A 25 7.39 -3.04 18.80
C VAL A 25 7.42 -1.55 18.45
N PHE A 26 7.77 -0.72 19.41
CA PHE A 26 8.00 0.71 19.24
C PHE A 26 9.38 1.06 19.77
N ARG A 27 10.23 1.63 18.92
CA ARG A 27 11.61 2.01 19.20
C ARG A 27 11.71 3.37 19.87
N ALA A 28 10.66 4.20 19.75
CA ALA A 28 10.56 5.50 20.39
C ALA A 28 9.11 5.84 20.77
N GLU A 29 8.92 6.76 21.72
CA GLU A 29 7.59 7.19 22.16
C GLU A 29 6.78 7.87 21.05
N TRP A 30 7.41 8.55 20.11
CA TRP A 30 6.71 9.20 18.99
C TRP A 30 6.08 8.18 18.03
N GLU A 31 6.68 6.99 17.87
CA GLU A 31 6.10 5.91 17.06
C GLU A 31 4.75 5.46 17.62
N LYS A 32 4.63 5.39 18.97
CA LYS A 32 3.35 5.11 19.67
C LYS A 32 2.32 6.21 19.47
N ARG A 33 2.74 7.44 19.15
CA ARG A 33 1.84 8.56 18.85
C ARG A 33 1.36 8.51 17.42
N VAL A 34 2.23 8.17 16.47
CA VAL A 34 1.90 8.09 15.03
C VAL A 34 1.03 6.88 14.71
N PHE A 35 1.33 5.70 15.26
CA PHE A 35 0.57 4.47 14.98
C PHE A 35 -0.96 4.62 15.11
N PRO A 36 -1.53 5.13 16.22
CA PRO A 36 -2.97 5.28 16.34
C PRO A 36 -3.55 6.41 15.47
N MET A 37 -2.73 7.32 14.92
CA MET A 37 -3.20 8.37 14.02
C MET A 37 -3.75 7.78 12.71
N PHE A 38 -3.34 6.59 12.29
CA PHE A 38 -3.91 5.93 11.11
C PHE A 38 -5.42 5.73 11.26
N ALA A 39 -5.85 5.03 12.32
CA ALA A 39 -7.26 4.72 12.55
C ALA A 39 -8.08 5.99 12.81
N GLN A 40 -7.52 6.96 13.54
CA GLN A 40 -8.18 8.23 13.83
C GLN A 40 -8.37 9.08 12.57
N SER A 41 -7.34 9.18 11.72
CA SER A 41 -7.40 9.93 10.45
C SER A 41 -8.36 9.26 9.46
N ALA A 42 -8.33 7.93 9.38
CA ALA A 42 -9.29 7.17 8.57
C ALA A 42 -10.74 7.39 9.04
N ARG A 43 -11.00 7.34 10.37
CA ARG A 43 -12.33 7.65 10.94
C ARG A 43 -12.78 9.07 10.62
N ALA A 44 -11.85 10.02 10.67
CA ALA A 44 -12.12 11.42 10.33
C ALA A 44 -12.29 11.65 8.82
N GLY A 45 -12.17 10.62 7.99
CA GLY A 45 -12.40 10.68 6.55
C GLY A 45 -11.26 11.31 5.76
N LEU A 46 -10.05 11.42 6.33
CA LEU A 46 -8.90 11.99 5.62
C LEU A 46 -8.47 11.12 4.44
N PHE A 47 -8.52 9.80 4.61
CA PHE A 47 -8.13 8.83 3.59
C PHE A 47 -8.74 7.44 3.85
N ASN A 48 -8.87 6.65 2.79
CA ASN A 48 -8.94 5.18 2.89
C ASN A 48 -7.51 4.56 2.88
N VAL A 49 -7.41 3.23 3.01
CA VAL A 49 -6.10 2.54 3.06
C VAL A 49 -5.29 2.66 1.77
N ASP A 50 -5.94 2.75 0.61
CA ASP A 50 -5.27 2.88 -0.69
C ASP A 50 -4.78 4.31 -0.92
N GLN A 51 -5.53 5.31 -0.45
CA GLN A 51 -5.08 6.70 -0.40
C GLN A 51 -3.90 6.84 0.56
N PHE A 52 -3.97 6.25 1.76
CA PHE A 52 -2.87 6.22 2.72
C PHE A 52 -1.57 5.70 2.10
N ARG A 53 -1.65 4.55 1.40
CA ARG A 53 -0.53 4.00 0.63
C ARG A 53 -0.05 4.99 -0.42
N HIS A 54 -0.95 5.53 -1.24
CA HIS A 54 -0.59 6.48 -2.28
C HIS A 54 0.11 7.74 -1.75
N GLY A 55 -0.22 8.21 -0.54
CA GLY A 55 0.51 9.32 0.09
C GLY A 55 1.96 8.95 0.39
N ILE A 56 2.23 7.75 0.92
CA ILE A 56 3.59 7.24 1.14
C ILE A 56 4.34 7.11 -0.19
N GLU A 57 3.66 6.64 -1.22
CA GLU A 57 4.25 6.42 -2.55
C GLU A 57 4.72 7.73 -3.23
N LYS A 58 4.29 8.90 -2.73
CA LYS A 58 4.67 10.24 -3.20
C LYS A 58 5.86 10.86 -2.45
N MET A 59 6.37 10.20 -1.41
CA MET A 59 7.54 10.67 -0.66
C MET A 59 8.75 10.93 -1.56
N ASP A 60 9.64 11.81 -1.13
CA ASP A 60 10.96 11.89 -1.75
C ASP A 60 11.63 10.49 -1.66
N PRO A 61 12.16 9.96 -2.78
CA PRO A 61 12.72 8.61 -2.79
C PRO A 61 13.85 8.36 -1.80
N ALA A 62 14.69 9.37 -1.51
CA ALA A 62 15.79 9.22 -0.58
C ALA A 62 15.26 9.21 0.87
N GLU A 63 14.29 10.08 1.18
CA GLU A 63 13.60 10.06 2.47
C GLU A 63 12.90 8.71 2.70
N TYR A 64 12.15 8.19 1.73
CA TYR A 64 11.50 6.88 1.84
C TYR A 64 12.49 5.72 2.14
N LEU A 65 13.68 5.75 1.54
CA LEU A 65 14.66 4.67 1.72
C LEU A 65 15.44 4.75 3.02
N LEU A 66 15.59 5.95 3.60
CA LEU A 66 16.50 6.22 4.72
C LEU A 66 15.78 6.59 6.02
N SER A 67 14.51 6.99 5.95
CA SER A 67 13.72 7.37 7.12
C SER A 67 13.22 6.16 7.92
N ASN A 68 12.78 6.43 9.14
CA ASN A 68 12.09 5.43 9.95
C ASN A 68 10.70 5.12 9.35
N TYR A 69 10.26 3.86 9.40
CA TYR A 69 8.95 3.41 8.92
C TYR A 69 7.77 4.30 9.35
N TYR A 70 7.74 4.77 10.60
CA TYR A 70 6.64 5.62 11.08
C TYR A 70 6.74 7.07 10.57
N GLU A 71 7.86 7.52 10.03
CA GLU A 71 7.95 8.79 9.30
C GLU A 71 7.15 8.72 7.99
N HIS A 72 7.06 7.54 7.36
CA HIS A 72 6.21 7.35 6.18
C HIS A 72 4.74 7.59 6.52
N TRP A 73 4.30 7.11 7.69
CA TRP A 73 2.94 7.28 8.17
C TRP A 73 2.64 8.76 8.45
N MET A 74 3.58 9.45 9.08
CA MET A 74 3.48 10.89 9.34
C MET A 74 3.37 11.68 8.03
N HIS A 75 4.22 11.40 7.04
CA HIS A 75 4.17 12.04 5.73
C HIS A 75 2.80 11.93 5.06
N THR A 76 2.22 10.73 5.00
CA THR A 76 0.91 10.55 4.34
C THR A 76 -0.23 11.19 5.14
N ILE A 77 -0.18 11.19 6.48
CA ILE A 77 -1.16 11.87 7.32
C ILE A 77 -1.10 13.39 7.10
N GLU A 78 0.09 13.98 7.10
CA GLU A 78 0.31 15.39 6.83
C GLU A 78 -0.18 15.78 5.44
N HIS A 79 0.18 14.98 4.41
CA HIS A 79 -0.25 15.19 3.03
C HIS A 79 -1.77 15.27 2.90
N TYR A 80 -2.51 14.32 3.46
CA TYR A 80 -3.97 14.31 3.35
C TYR A 80 -4.66 15.31 4.28
N ALA A 81 -4.06 15.65 5.43
CA ALA A 81 -4.56 16.72 6.29
C ALA A 81 -4.43 18.10 5.61
N GLU A 82 -3.33 18.33 4.88
CA GLU A 82 -3.13 19.53 4.05
C GLU A 82 -4.13 19.57 2.88
N VAL A 83 -4.27 18.46 2.13
CA VAL A 83 -5.23 18.37 1.02
C VAL A 83 -6.67 18.62 1.48
N ALA A 84 -7.03 18.17 2.70
CA ALA A 84 -8.34 18.41 3.30
C ALA A 84 -8.51 19.83 3.86
N GLY A 85 -7.45 20.65 3.90
CA GLY A 85 -7.45 21.98 4.50
C GLY A 85 -7.59 21.98 6.02
N ILE A 86 -7.33 20.84 6.67
CA ILE A 86 -7.36 20.69 8.13
C ILE A 86 -6.06 21.18 8.75
N LEU A 87 -4.96 21.03 8.01
CA LEU A 87 -3.61 21.41 8.43
C LEU A 87 -3.07 22.51 7.51
N ASP A 88 -2.61 23.61 8.11
CA ASP A 88 -1.84 24.65 7.43
C ASP A 88 -0.34 24.33 7.59
N PRO A 89 0.42 24.11 6.50
CA PRO A 89 1.85 23.84 6.57
C PRO A 89 2.64 24.89 7.35
N ALA A 90 2.24 26.16 7.30
CA ALA A 90 2.93 27.22 8.03
C ALA A 90 2.68 27.14 9.55
N ASP A 91 1.48 26.72 9.97
CA ASP A 91 1.19 26.49 11.40
C ASP A 91 1.90 25.22 11.90
N LEU A 92 1.94 24.17 11.09
CA LEU A 92 2.69 22.95 11.41
C LEU A 92 4.18 23.27 11.62
N GLU A 93 4.81 23.95 10.67
CA GLU A 93 6.22 24.35 10.77
C GLU A 93 6.50 25.17 12.03
N LYS A 94 5.64 26.13 12.35
CA LYS A 94 5.77 26.94 13.57
C LYS A 94 5.67 26.09 14.83
N ARG A 95 4.75 25.10 14.88
CA ARG A 95 4.60 24.19 16.03
C ARG A 95 5.78 23.21 16.13
N THR A 96 6.28 22.73 15.00
CA THR A 96 7.50 21.91 14.94
C THR A 96 8.68 22.67 15.53
N GLN A 97 8.93 23.90 15.08
CA GLN A 97 10.00 24.75 15.62
C GLN A 97 9.82 25.00 17.13
N TYR A 98 8.59 25.27 17.57
CA TYR A 98 8.30 25.46 19.00
C TYR A 98 8.65 24.23 19.84
N TYR A 99 8.28 23.01 19.41
CA TYR A 99 8.60 21.79 20.16
C TYR A 99 10.07 21.36 20.02
N LEU A 100 10.78 21.77 18.96
CA LEU A 100 12.25 21.62 18.88
C LEU A 100 12.95 22.50 19.92
N GLU A 101 12.49 23.73 20.11
CA GLU A 101 13.03 24.66 21.12
C GLU A 101 12.58 24.32 22.54
N ASN A 102 11.42 23.67 22.69
CA ASN A 102 10.77 23.37 23.96
C ASN A 102 10.29 21.90 23.98
N PRO A 103 11.20 20.91 24.01
CA PRO A 103 10.85 19.49 23.85
C PRO A 103 9.94 18.94 24.95
N ASP A 104 9.99 19.53 26.15
CA ASP A 104 9.16 19.14 27.29
C ASP A 104 7.91 20.02 27.46
N ALA A 105 7.63 20.91 26.50
CA ALA A 105 6.41 21.71 26.56
C ALA A 105 5.17 20.80 26.58
N PRO A 106 4.13 21.15 27.37
CA PRO A 106 2.93 20.34 27.43
C PRO A 106 2.22 20.30 26.07
N LEU A 107 1.54 19.19 25.80
CA LEU A 107 0.58 19.11 24.71
C LEU A 107 -0.67 19.96 25.05
N PRO A 108 -1.44 20.39 24.05
CA PRO A 108 -2.72 21.06 24.27
C PRO A 108 -3.64 20.23 25.18
N GLU A 109 -4.28 20.90 26.14
CA GLU A 109 -5.27 20.26 27.01
C GLU A 109 -6.46 19.76 26.17
N ARG A 110 -6.86 18.51 26.40
CA ARG A 110 -8.07 17.91 25.81
C ARG A 110 -8.69 16.94 26.79
N GLU A 111 -10.01 16.84 26.77
CA GLU A 111 -10.71 15.78 27.47
C GLU A 111 -10.49 14.44 26.77
N THR A 112 -10.58 13.34 27.52
CA THR A 112 -10.54 12.00 26.94
C THR A 112 -11.81 11.77 26.13
N ASP A 113 -11.65 11.65 24.82
CA ASP A 113 -12.73 11.25 23.93
C ASP A 113 -12.96 9.74 24.04
N THR A 114 -13.98 9.35 24.82
CA THR A 114 -14.36 7.95 25.01
C THR A 114 -14.83 7.29 23.71
N GLU A 115 -15.43 8.05 22.78
CA GLU A 115 -15.88 7.50 21.51
C GLU A 115 -14.70 7.08 20.62
N ILE A 116 -13.61 7.84 20.63
CA ILE A 116 -12.38 7.45 19.92
C ILE A 116 -11.80 6.17 20.52
N VAL A 117 -11.82 6.02 21.84
CA VAL A 117 -11.30 4.80 22.51
C VAL A 117 -12.16 3.58 22.14
N GLU A 118 -13.48 3.69 22.22
CA GLU A 118 -14.41 2.62 21.84
C GLU A 118 -14.29 2.27 20.35
N PHE A 119 -14.12 3.27 19.49
CA PHE A 119 -13.87 3.04 18.07
C PHE A 119 -12.58 2.26 17.82
N VAL A 120 -11.48 2.61 18.50
CA VAL A 120 -10.19 1.92 18.33
C VAL A 120 -10.30 0.46 18.78
N ASP A 121 -10.96 0.19 19.91
CA ASP A 121 -11.19 -1.18 20.41
C ASP A 121 -12.01 -2.01 19.42
N TRP A 122 -13.09 -1.42 18.89
CA TRP A 122 -13.90 -2.05 17.86
C TRP A 122 -13.11 -2.30 16.57
N ALA A 123 -12.33 -1.32 16.10
CA ALA A 123 -11.57 -1.38 14.86
C ALA A 123 -10.48 -2.46 14.91
N VAL A 124 -9.77 -2.58 16.02
CA VAL A 124 -8.75 -3.64 16.23
C VAL A 124 -9.40 -5.02 16.24
N THR A 125 -10.58 -5.16 16.85
CA THR A 125 -11.27 -6.44 17.00
C THR A 125 -11.93 -6.92 15.71
N ASN A 126 -12.54 -6.01 14.95
CA ASN A 126 -13.38 -6.35 13.80
C ASN A 126 -12.68 -6.17 12.45
N GLY A 127 -11.61 -5.37 12.41
CA GLY A 127 -10.94 -4.99 11.16
C GLY A 127 -11.83 -4.20 10.22
N PHE A 128 -11.33 -3.97 9.00
CA PHE A 128 -12.05 -3.27 7.93
C PHE A 128 -12.03 -4.13 6.65
N PRO A 129 -13.06 -4.96 6.41
CA PRO A 129 -13.10 -5.80 5.22
C PRO A 129 -13.07 -4.99 3.92
N ALA A 130 -12.16 -5.35 3.02
CA ALA A 130 -12.02 -4.72 1.71
C ALA A 130 -12.85 -5.39 0.61
N ASN A 131 -13.47 -6.55 0.90
CA ASN A 131 -14.41 -7.18 -0.02
C ASN A 131 -15.64 -6.27 -0.21
N ARG A 132 -16.18 -6.30 -1.43
CA ARG A 132 -17.34 -5.50 -1.82
C ARG A 132 -18.25 -6.37 -2.67
N GLU A 133 -19.55 -6.31 -2.42
CA GLU A 133 -20.53 -6.93 -3.31
C GLU A 133 -20.51 -6.23 -4.67
N SER A 134 -20.65 -7.00 -5.73
CA SER A 134 -20.65 -6.54 -7.12
C SER A 134 -21.38 -7.56 -7.98
N ASP A 135 -22.02 -7.10 -9.04
CA ASP A 135 -22.72 -7.90 -10.04
C ASP A 135 -21.84 -8.26 -11.25
N LYS A 136 -20.58 -7.79 -11.28
CA LYS A 136 -19.63 -8.12 -12.34
C LYS A 136 -19.39 -9.62 -12.42
N GLU A 137 -19.52 -10.19 -13.61
CA GLU A 137 -19.15 -11.58 -13.88
C GLU A 137 -17.63 -11.72 -13.99
N ALA A 138 -17.07 -12.75 -13.35
CA ALA A 138 -15.64 -13.05 -13.41
C ALA A 138 -15.25 -13.46 -14.83
N ARG A 139 -14.24 -12.79 -15.40
CA ARG A 139 -13.74 -13.04 -16.75
C ARG A 139 -12.76 -14.20 -16.82
N PHE A 140 -12.14 -14.54 -15.70
CA PHE A 140 -11.14 -15.60 -15.59
C PHE A 140 -11.46 -16.58 -14.45
N SER A 141 -10.89 -17.78 -14.56
CA SER A 141 -11.02 -18.89 -13.62
C SER A 141 -9.65 -19.43 -13.19
N VAL A 142 -9.64 -20.20 -12.10
CA VAL A 142 -8.44 -20.92 -11.67
C VAL A 142 -7.98 -21.89 -12.76
N GLY A 143 -6.69 -21.83 -13.09
CA GLY A 143 -6.07 -22.60 -14.17
C GLY A 143 -5.88 -21.81 -15.47
N ASP A 144 -6.51 -20.65 -15.62
CA ASP A 144 -6.32 -19.82 -16.81
C ASP A 144 -4.90 -19.25 -16.87
N GLU A 145 -4.30 -19.32 -18.06
CA GLU A 145 -3.09 -18.57 -18.39
C GLU A 145 -3.44 -17.13 -18.75
N VAL A 146 -2.72 -16.19 -18.14
CA VAL A 146 -2.96 -14.75 -18.29
C VAL A 146 -1.66 -14.00 -18.49
N VAL A 147 -1.76 -12.79 -19.04
CA VAL A 147 -0.66 -11.83 -19.14
C VAL A 147 -1.03 -10.59 -18.34
N ILE A 148 -0.12 -10.12 -17.49
CA ILE A 148 -0.29 -8.85 -16.78
C ILE A 148 -0.10 -7.70 -17.77
N GLY A 149 -1.04 -6.76 -17.79
CA GLY A 149 -0.97 -5.55 -18.61
C GLY A 149 0.30 -4.74 -18.34
N ASN A 150 0.89 -4.20 -19.40
CA ASN A 150 2.15 -3.46 -19.33
C ASN A 150 1.98 -1.94 -19.14
N GLU A 151 0.77 -1.49 -18.82
CA GLU A 151 0.49 -0.08 -18.58
C GLU A 151 1.20 0.45 -17.32
N SER A 152 1.57 1.72 -17.36
CA SER A 152 2.25 2.42 -16.25
C SER A 152 1.45 3.66 -15.85
N PRO A 153 0.35 3.51 -15.08
CA PRO A 153 -0.47 4.66 -14.67
C PRO A 153 0.34 5.62 -13.80
N TYR A 154 0.01 6.91 -13.85
CA TYR A 154 0.68 7.94 -13.04
C TYR A 154 0.26 7.95 -11.57
N GLY A 155 -0.99 7.57 -11.27
CA GLY A 155 -1.53 7.52 -9.90
C GLY A 155 -1.30 6.18 -9.19
N HIS A 156 -1.98 5.99 -8.05
CA HIS A 156 -1.91 4.75 -7.26
C HIS A 156 -2.27 3.52 -8.10
N THR A 157 -1.53 2.43 -7.90
CA THR A 157 -1.79 1.11 -8.49
C THR A 157 -1.08 0.05 -7.66
N ARG A 158 -1.59 -1.18 -7.65
CA ARG A 158 -0.90 -2.33 -7.02
C ARG A 158 -0.11 -3.17 -8.01
N ARG A 159 0.08 -2.66 -9.23
CA ARG A 159 0.83 -3.33 -10.29
C ARG A 159 2.33 -3.09 -10.16
N ALA A 160 3.00 -3.92 -9.36
CA ALA A 160 4.46 -3.90 -9.23
C ALA A 160 5.13 -4.04 -10.60
N ARG A 161 6.25 -3.33 -10.82
CA ARG A 161 6.93 -3.28 -12.13
C ARG A 161 7.39 -4.67 -12.59
N TYR A 162 7.92 -5.47 -11.67
CA TYR A 162 8.54 -6.75 -12.01
C TYR A 162 7.56 -7.81 -12.55
N ILE A 163 6.24 -7.62 -12.40
CA ILE A 163 5.23 -8.55 -12.95
C ILE A 163 4.59 -8.06 -14.26
N ARG A 164 4.84 -6.82 -14.68
CA ARG A 164 4.18 -6.22 -15.85
C ARG A 164 4.64 -6.90 -17.14
N GLY A 165 3.69 -7.21 -18.03
CA GLY A 165 3.97 -7.91 -19.29
C GLY A 165 4.26 -9.40 -19.14
N HIS A 166 4.38 -9.92 -17.92
CA HIS A 166 4.71 -11.32 -17.67
C HIS A 166 3.49 -12.22 -17.71
N ARG A 167 3.75 -13.48 -18.07
CA ARG A 167 2.75 -14.55 -18.11
C ARG A 167 2.65 -15.28 -16.78
N GLY A 168 1.44 -15.67 -16.40
CA GLY A 168 1.22 -16.46 -15.20
C GLY A 168 -0.04 -17.30 -15.27
N VAL A 169 -0.26 -18.10 -14.24
CA VAL A 169 -1.44 -18.98 -14.12
C VAL A 169 -2.24 -18.55 -12.89
N ILE A 170 -3.55 -18.38 -13.03
CA ILE A 170 -4.41 -18.09 -11.88
C ILE A 170 -4.51 -19.32 -10.98
N THR A 171 -4.19 -19.15 -9.70
CA THR A 171 -4.26 -20.24 -8.70
C THR A 171 -5.32 -20.03 -7.62
N ALA A 172 -5.87 -18.82 -7.50
CA ALA A 172 -7.02 -18.54 -6.64
C ALA A 172 -7.86 -17.39 -7.21
N ALA A 173 -9.17 -17.45 -6.96
CA ALA A 173 -10.13 -16.39 -7.25
C ALA A 173 -10.85 -16.04 -5.96
N HIS A 174 -10.78 -14.78 -5.54
CA HIS A 174 -11.21 -14.34 -4.21
C HIS A 174 -12.58 -13.63 -4.21
N GLY A 175 -13.17 -13.43 -5.39
CA GLY A 175 -14.35 -12.60 -5.58
C GLY A 175 -13.98 -11.13 -5.73
N THR A 176 -14.93 -10.24 -5.43
CA THR A 176 -14.78 -8.80 -5.69
C THR A 176 -14.31 -8.01 -4.47
N PHE A 177 -13.33 -7.15 -4.71
CA PHE A 177 -12.72 -6.27 -3.72
C PHE A 177 -12.71 -4.84 -4.25
N LEU A 178 -12.62 -3.87 -3.34
CA LEU A 178 -12.30 -2.49 -3.68
C LEU A 178 -11.07 -2.45 -4.61
N TYR A 179 -11.13 -1.60 -5.64
CA TYR A 179 -10.10 -1.50 -6.67
C TYR A 179 -9.12 -0.35 -6.37
N PRO A 180 -7.82 -0.64 -6.16
CA PRO A 180 -6.86 0.37 -5.71
C PRO A 180 -6.66 1.54 -6.68
N ASP A 181 -6.66 1.29 -8.00
CA ASP A 181 -6.42 2.34 -9.00
C ASP A 181 -7.54 3.39 -9.04
N THR A 182 -8.74 3.09 -8.52
CA THR A 182 -9.78 4.11 -8.30
C THR A 182 -9.72 4.64 -6.88
N ALA A 183 -9.72 3.75 -5.88
CA ALA A 183 -9.85 4.12 -4.49
C ALA A 183 -8.68 4.98 -3.98
N GLY A 184 -7.44 4.61 -4.32
CA GLY A 184 -6.24 5.37 -3.94
C GLY A 184 -6.08 6.69 -4.69
N ASN A 185 -6.84 6.88 -5.77
CA ASN A 185 -6.88 8.12 -6.54
C ASN A 185 -8.15 8.96 -6.27
N GLY A 186 -8.95 8.59 -5.26
CA GLY A 186 -10.14 9.36 -4.86
C GLY A 186 -11.34 9.20 -5.80
N LEU A 187 -11.40 8.11 -6.58
CA LEU A 187 -12.45 7.86 -7.59
C LEU A 187 -13.50 6.84 -7.11
N GLY A 188 -13.51 6.50 -5.82
CA GLY A 188 -14.42 5.54 -5.22
C GLY A 188 -13.96 4.08 -5.32
N ASP A 189 -14.73 3.19 -4.70
CA ASP A 189 -14.32 1.80 -4.48
C ASP A 189 -14.26 0.95 -5.75
N CYS A 190 -15.12 1.26 -6.74
CA CYS A 190 -15.26 0.59 -8.05
C CYS A 190 -14.82 -0.89 -8.08
N PRO A 191 -15.52 -1.79 -7.37
CA PRO A 191 -15.02 -3.13 -7.09
C PRO A 191 -14.69 -3.94 -8.34
N GLU A 192 -13.61 -4.73 -8.26
CA GLU A 192 -13.13 -5.62 -9.32
C GLU A 192 -12.80 -7.00 -8.74
N HIS A 193 -12.85 -8.05 -9.57
CA HIS A 193 -12.44 -9.40 -9.15
C HIS A 193 -10.95 -9.44 -8.83
N LEU A 194 -10.59 -10.14 -7.77
CA LEU A 194 -9.21 -10.31 -7.30
C LEU A 194 -8.77 -11.77 -7.48
N TYR A 195 -7.58 -11.94 -8.05
CA TYR A 195 -7.00 -13.24 -8.36
C TYR A 195 -5.58 -13.34 -7.81
N THR A 196 -5.19 -14.53 -7.34
CA THR A 196 -3.77 -14.84 -7.15
C THR A 196 -3.23 -15.45 -8.44
N VAL A 197 -2.17 -14.85 -8.98
CA VAL A 197 -1.44 -15.37 -10.15
C VAL A 197 -0.08 -15.89 -9.73
N LYS A 198 0.23 -17.10 -10.19
CA LYS A 198 1.53 -17.75 -10.03
C LYS A 198 2.41 -17.44 -11.23
N PHE A 199 3.61 -16.95 -10.95
CA PHE A 199 4.70 -16.74 -11.90
C PHE A 199 5.84 -17.70 -11.59
N THR A 200 6.49 -18.24 -12.63
CA THR A 200 7.77 -18.93 -12.44
C THR A 200 8.87 -17.89 -12.26
N ALA A 201 9.91 -18.23 -11.50
CA ALA A 201 11.08 -17.36 -11.38
C ALA A 201 11.76 -17.18 -12.75
N ALA A 202 11.76 -18.21 -13.61
CA ALA A 202 12.30 -18.14 -14.96
C ALA A 202 11.57 -17.13 -15.86
N GLU A 203 10.25 -16.98 -15.70
CA GLU A 203 9.48 -15.96 -16.42
C GLU A 203 9.86 -14.55 -15.96
N LEU A 204 10.00 -14.34 -14.66
CA LEU A 204 10.25 -13.01 -14.08
C LEU A 204 11.70 -12.55 -14.22
N TRP A 205 12.65 -13.47 -14.05
CA TRP A 205 14.08 -13.16 -13.88
C TRP A 205 14.97 -13.77 -14.96
N GLY A 206 14.37 -14.47 -15.92
CA GLY A 206 15.05 -15.16 -17.00
C GLY A 206 15.52 -16.58 -16.60
N PRO A 207 15.54 -17.53 -17.56
CA PRO A 207 15.77 -18.94 -17.28
C PRO A 207 17.21 -19.28 -16.84
N GLU A 208 18.18 -18.41 -17.13
CA GLU A 208 19.59 -18.65 -16.81
C GLU A 208 19.95 -18.26 -15.37
N ALA A 209 19.35 -17.20 -14.85
CA ALA A 209 19.66 -16.62 -13.55
C ALA A 209 18.67 -17.02 -12.45
N ALA A 210 17.44 -17.38 -12.83
CA ALA A 210 16.39 -17.74 -11.89
C ALA A 210 16.63 -19.09 -11.20
N ASP A 211 16.11 -19.23 -9.97
CA ASP A 211 15.92 -20.54 -9.36
C ASP A 211 14.97 -21.39 -10.24
N PRO A 212 15.39 -22.58 -10.71
CA PRO A 212 14.58 -23.39 -11.63
C PRO A 212 13.25 -23.87 -11.03
N ASN A 213 13.13 -23.90 -9.70
CA ASN A 213 11.91 -24.28 -8.99
C ASN A 213 11.26 -23.09 -8.25
N GLY A 214 11.82 -21.89 -8.39
CA GLY A 214 11.32 -20.68 -7.78
C GLY A 214 9.97 -20.27 -8.39
N VAL A 215 9.05 -19.82 -7.53
CA VAL A 215 7.75 -19.30 -7.93
C VAL A 215 7.35 -18.11 -7.07
N ASN A 216 6.67 -17.15 -7.68
CA ASN A 216 6.10 -15.98 -7.00
C ASN A 216 4.59 -16.03 -7.15
N TYR A 217 3.85 -15.81 -6.07
CA TYR A 217 2.41 -15.61 -6.09
C TYR A 217 2.12 -14.12 -5.87
N PHE A 218 1.27 -13.56 -6.71
CA PHE A 218 0.94 -12.14 -6.64
C PHE A 218 -0.55 -11.94 -6.86
N ASP A 219 -1.18 -11.14 -6.00
CA ASP A 219 -2.58 -10.80 -6.14
C ASP A 219 -2.77 -9.63 -7.11
N VAL A 220 -3.63 -9.83 -8.10
CA VAL A 220 -3.90 -8.87 -9.17
C VAL A 220 -5.40 -8.75 -9.41
N TRP A 221 -5.87 -7.53 -9.63
CA TRP A 221 -7.25 -7.27 -9.99
C TRP A 221 -7.51 -7.57 -11.47
N GLU A 222 -8.73 -7.95 -11.81
CA GLU A 222 -9.14 -8.35 -13.16
C GLU A 222 -8.75 -7.38 -14.28
N PRO A 223 -8.84 -6.04 -14.11
CA PRO A 223 -8.41 -5.10 -15.16
C PRO A 223 -6.91 -5.13 -15.46
N TYR A 224 -6.10 -5.77 -14.60
CA TYR A 224 -4.68 -5.96 -14.87
C TYR A 224 -4.42 -7.14 -15.80
N LEU A 225 -5.41 -7.99 -16.05
CA LEU A 225 -5.25 -9.24 -16.77
C LEU A 225 -5.73 -9.13 -18.22
N THR A 226 -4.95 -9.74 -19.10
CA THR A 226 -5.36 -10.03 -20.48
C THR A 226 -5.23 -11.53 -20.74
N PRO A 227 -6.11 -12.13 -21.55
CA PRO A 227 -5.96 -13.51 -21.96
C PRO A 227 -4.67 -13.67 -22.78
N VAL A 228 -4.02 -14.84 -22.68
CA VAL A 228 -2.86 -15.13 -23.52
C VAL A 228 -3.28 -15.08 -25.00
N PRO A 229 -2.57 -14.29 -25.85
CA PRO A 229 -2.87 -14.24 -27.27
C PRO A 229 -2.77 -15.63 -27.89
N VAL A 230 -3.82 -16.07 -28.57
CA VAL A 230 -3.76 -17.28 -29.39
C VAL A 230 -2.78 -17.02 -30.52
N THR A 231 -1.62 -17.66 -30.48
CA THR A 231 -0.72 -17.71 -31.63
C THR A 231 -1.46 -18.47 -32.73
N GLN A 232 -2.03 -17.76 -33.71
CA GLN A 232 -2.45 -18.40 -34.95
C GLN A 232 -1.17 -18.94 -35.62
N GLY A 233 -0.95 -20.24 -35.50
CA GLY A 233 0.18 -20.92 -36.13
C GLY A 233 0.15 -20.73 -37.64
N ALA A 234 1.33 -20.43 -38.20
CA ALA A 234 1.63 -20.54 -39.62
C ALA A 234 1.96 -22.00 -39.98
#